data_AF-D0KTJ8-F1
#
_entry.id   AF-D0KTJ8-F1
#
_cell.length_a   1.000
_cell.length_b   1.000
_cell.length_c   1.000
_cell.angle_alpha   90.00
_cell.angle_beta   90.00
_cell.angle_gamma   90.00
#
_symmetry.space_group_name_H-M   'P 1'
#
loop_
_entity.id
_entity.type
_entity.pdbx_description
1 polymer ?
#
loop_
_entity_poly.entity_id
_entity_poly.type
_entity_poly.pdbx_seq_one_letter_code
_entity_poly.pdbx_strand_id
1 'polypeptide(L)'
;MSEDYRKDDIEAIAQQISEEEKPGKESPRSKLVEAILLLLYARPLRTAEIAANLGYETKYISSYLSYWKKKGLVYQEGGRWHLSGKGENIARDIIESQNNSKFKEYLLLAKQVLESEKVRQTKNNKVEKKDDKKAQEVLWFIEGKTSKENKKQQKSNPTDCIKEILNKLDDDEKEILSHLLNKYREWGTTYIYLDQLQEEMKADTSWLFRVLKNLQIKRLLYIYQDPRMGVRIGLSKSIKETISSC
;
A
#
# COMPACT_ATOMS: atom_id res chain seq x y z
N MET A 1 8.65 39.18 26.78
CA MET A 1 8.99 39.73 25.45
C MET A 1 9.65 38.61 24.66
N SER A 2 8.98 37.46 24.52
CA SER A 2 7.71 37.20 23.78
C SER A 2 8.05 37.01 22.31
N GLU A 3 8.37 35.80 21.86
CA GLU A 3 7.39 34.80 21.36
C GLU A 3 6.56 35.24 20.14
N ASP A 4 6.61 36.52 19.74
CA ASP A 4 5.91 37.04 18.55
C ASP A 4 6.65 36.72 17.25
N TYR A 5 7.99 36.82 17.26
CA TYR A 5 8.80 36.64 16.04
C TYR A 5 8.76 35.23 15.43
N ARG A 6 8.24 34.21 16.13
CA ARG A 6 8.10 32.85 15.55
C ARG A 6 6.73 32.58 14.95
N LYS A 7 5.70 33.35 15.30
CA LYS A 7 4.37 33.20 14.71
C LYS A 7 4.32 33.82 13.32
N ASP A 8 4.90 35.01 13.17
CA ASP A 8 4.95 35.71 11.89
C ASP A 8 5.70 34.92 10.81
N ASP A 9 6.78 34.21 11.18
CA ASP A 9 7.53 33.35 10.25
C ASP A 9 6.71 32.11 9.84
N ILE A 10 5.96 31.51 10.77
CA ILE A 10 5.09 30.35 10.48
C ILE A 10 3.88 30.79 9.65
N GLU A 11 3.34 31.99 9.90
CA GLU A 11 2.20 32.55 9.20
C GLU A 11 2.59 33.04 7.80
N ALA A 12 3.82 33.55 7.61
CA ALA A 12 4.41 33.85 6.31
C ALA A 12 4.73 32.59 5.50
N ILE A 13 5.24 31.53 6.13
CA ILE A 13 5.45 30.22 5.49
C ILE A 13 4.11 29.57 5.15
N ALA A 14 3.10 29.66 6.03
CA ALA A 14 1.76 29.17 5.76
C ALA A 14 1.08 29.97 4.63
N GLN A 15 1.31 31.29 4.56
CA GLN A 15 0.86 32.13 3.45
C GLN A 15 1.56 31.76 2.14
N GLN A 16 2.87 31.52 2.15
CA GLN A 16 3.62 31.05 0.98
C GLN A 16 3.16 29.66 0.51
N ILE A 17 2.91 28.72 1.42
CA ILE A 17 2.34 27.41 1.11
C ILE A 17 0.91 27.56 0.55
N SER A 18 0.10 28.47 1.11
CA SER A 18 -1.27 28.71 0.62
C SER A 18 -1.35 29.49 -0.71
N GLU A 19 -0.30 30.23 -1.07
CA GLU A 19 -0.19 30.91 -2.37
C GLU A 19 0.37 30.00 -3.47
N GLU A 20 1.26 29.06 -3.11
CA GLU A 20 1.71 27.98 -4.01
C GLU A 20 0.62 26.91 -4.20
N GLU A 21 -0.22 26.66 -3.19
CA GLU A 21 -1.42 25.80 -3.25
C GLU A 21 -2.67 26.54 -3.75
N LYS A 22 -2.55 27.38 -4.79
CA LYS A 22 -3.72 27.76 -5.59
C LYS A 22 -3.93 26.72 -6.69
N PRO A 23 -4.82 25.71 -6.53
CA PRO A 23 -5.22 24.82 -7.62
C PRO A 23 -6.12 25.61 -8.58
N GLY A 24 -5.53 26.42 -9.44
CA GLY A 24 -6.31 27.38 -10.19
C GLY A 24 -5.59 28.03 -11.35
N LYS A 25 -5.43 27.27 -12.45
CA LYS A 25 -5.68 27.80 -13.81
C LYS A 25 -5.86 26.74 -14.90
N GLU A 26 -5.42 25.50 -14.71
CA GLU A 26 -5.47 24.48 -15.78
C GLU A 26 -6.04 23.11 -15.41
N SER A 27 -6.60 22.94 -14.20
CA SER A 27 -7.25 21.68 -13.82
C SER A 27 -8.53 21.44 -14.66
N PRO A 28 -8.77 20.22 -15.18
CA PRO A 28 -9.98 19.92 -15.92
C PRO A 28 -11.23 20.09 -15.06
N ARG A 29 -11.99 21.16 -15.26
CA ARG A 29 -13.24 21.43 -14.52
C ARG A 29 -14.34 20.36 -14.70
N SER A 30 -14.17 19.41 -15.62
CA SER A 30 -15.20 18.43 -15.96
C SER A 30 -14.78 17.03 -15.54
N LYS A 31 -15.63 16.37 -14.75
CA LYS A 31 -15.49 14.95 -14.35
C LYS A 31 -15.28 14.01 -15.53
N LEU A 32 -15.86 14.36 -16.69
CA LEU A 32 -15.66 13.61 -17.92
C LEU A 32 -14.19 13.64 -18.34
N VAL A 33 -13.54 14.79 -18.23
CA VAL A 33 -12.15 14.94 -18.62
C VAL A 33 -11.25 14.22 -17.64
N GLU A 34 -11.52 14.32 -16.34
CA GLU A 34 -10.83 13.52 -15.32
C GLU A 34 -10.90 12.02 -15.68
N ALA A 35 -12.08 11.52 -16.02
CA ALA A 35 -12.26 10.14 -16.46
C ALA A 35 -11.47 9.81 -17.75
N ILE A 36 -11.45 10.71 -18.73
CA ILE A 36 -10.65 10.55 -19.95
C ILE A 36 -9.15 10.48 -19.61
N LEU A 37 -8.65 11.39 -18.76
CA LEU A 37 -7.25 11.41 -18.35
C LEU A 37 -6.87 10.13 -17.59
N LEU A 38 -7.73 9.65 -16.68
CA LEU A 38 -7.52 8.38 -15.98
C LEU A 38 -7.46 7.19 -16.93
N LEU A 39 -8.33 7.13 -17.96
CA LEU A 39 -8.28 6.08 -18.96
C LEU A 39 -6.98 6.12 -19.78
N LEU A 40 -6.53 7.33 -20.15
CA LEU A 40 -5.29 7.53 -20.91
C LEU A 40 -4.04 7.27 -20.07
N TYR A 41 -4.11 7.47 -18.75
CA TYR A 41 -3.04 7.14 -17.80
C TYR A 41 -2.79 5.63 -17.75
N ALA A 42 -3.85 4.83 -17.88
CA ALA A 42 -3.71 3.38 -17.92
C ALA A 42 -3.08 2.88 -19.23
N ARG A 43 -3.44 3.47 -20.37
CA ARG A 43 -2.82 3.19 -21.69
C ARG A 43 -3.28 4.20 -22.76
N PRO A 44 -2.53 4.35 -23.87
CA PRO A 44 -2.98 5.12 -25.03
C PRO A 44 -4.18 4.48 -25.73
N LEU A 45 -5.22 5.29 -26.01
CA LEU A 45 -6.50 4.83 -26.56
C LEU A 45 -6.92 5.61 -27.81
N ARG A 46 -7.69 4.97 -28.68
CA ARG A 46 -8.40 5.64 -29.78
C ARG A 46 -9.64 6.35 -29.24
N THR A 47 -10.08 7.41 -29.92
CA THR A 47 -11.31 8.15 -29.55
C THR A 47 -12.52 7.24 -29.40
N ALA A 48 -12.69 6.25 -30.30
CA ALA A 48 -13.80 5.31 -30.26
C ALA A 48 -13.76 4.39 -29.02
N GLU A 49 -12.56 3.99 -28.57
CA GLU A 49 -12.38 3.17 -27.36
C GLU A 49 -12.76 3.96 -26.11
N ILE A 50 -12.33 5.23 -26.04
CA ILE A 50 -12.67 6.14 -24.93
C ILE A 50 -14.18 6.38 -24.88
N ALA A 51 -14.79 6.64 -26.04
CA ALA A 51 -16.23 6.85 -26.19
C ALA A 51 -17.04 5.63 -25.73
N ALA A 52 -16.64 4.43 -26.16
CA ALA A 52 -17.28 3.18 -25.76
C ALA A 52 -17.16 2.92 -24.25
N ASN A 53 -15.99 3.15 -23.65
CA ASN A 53 -15.77 2.93 -22.21
C ASN A 53 -16.57 3.90 -21.33
N LEU A 54 -16.77 5.13 -21.78
CA LEU A 54 -17.46 6.17 -21.00
C LEU A 54 -18.95 6.29 -21.35
N GLY A 55 -19.43 5.60 -22.38
CA GLY A 55 -20.83 5.66 -22.82
C GLY A 55 -21.22 6.97 -23.52
N TYR A 56 -20.27 7.61 -24.21
CA TYR A 56 -20.52 8.87 -24.93
C TYR A 56 -20.34 8.71 -26.44
N GLU A 57 -20.85 9.66 -27.21
CA GLU A 57 -20.61 9.72 -28.65
C GLU A 57 -19.15 10.06 -28.97
N THR A 58 -18.60 9.41 -30.00
CA THR A 58 -17.22 9.64 -30.48
C THR A 58 -16.97 11.10 -30.83
N LYS A 59 -17.94 11.79 -31.44
CA LYS A 59 -17.83 13.23 -31.78
C LYS A 59 -17.64 14.08 -30.53
N TYR A 60 -18.42 13.81 -29.49
CA TYR A 60 -18.37 14.53 -28.22
C TYR A 60 -17.00 14.37 -27.55
N ILE A 61 -16.50 13.14 -27.44
CA ILE A 61 -15.16 12.88 -26.88
C ILE A 61 -14.05 13.52 -27.74
N SER A 62 -14.17 13.47 -29.06
CA SER A 62 -13.21 14.09 -29.98
C SER A 62 -13.09 15.60 -29.76
N SER A 63 -14.21 16.30 -29.51
CA SER A 63 -14.21 17.73 -29.20
C SER A 63 -13.42 18.04 -27.93
N TYR A 64 -13.60 17.24 -26.87
CA TYR A 64 -12.83 17.40 -25.63
C TYR A 64 -11.33 17.13 -25.84
N LEU A 65 -10.97 16.01 -26.46
CA LEU A 65 -9.57 15.67 -26.71
C LEU A 65 -8.88 16.73 -27.57
N SER A 66 -9.57 17.27 -28.57
CA SER A 66 -9.05 18.36 -29.40
C SER A 66 -8.80 19.64 -28.59
N TYR A 67 -9.69 19.96 -27.65
CA TYR A 67 -9.50 21.09 -26.73
C TYR A 67 -8.30 20.89 -25.79
N TRP A 68 -8.17 19.70 -25.21
CA TRP A 68 -7.07 19.39 -24.28
C TRP A 68 -5.73 19.18 -24.97
N LYS A 69 -5.74 18.82 -26.26
CA LYS A 69 -4.55 18.83 -27.11
C LYS A 69 -3.98 20.23 -27.24
N LYS A 70 -4.84 21.24 -27.48
CA LYS A 70 -4.44 22.65 -27.54
C LYS A 70 -3.86 23.15 -26.22
N LYS A 71 -4.35 22.63 -25.09
CA LYS A 71 -3.82 22.92 -23.75
C LYS A 71 -2.58 22.11 -23.37
N GLY A 72 -2.11 21.23 -24.26
CA GLY A 72 -0.92 20.43 -24.01
C GLY A 72 -1.06 19.39 -22.90
N LEU A 73 -2.27 18.94 -22.58
CA LEU A 73 -2.50 17.84 -21.62
C LEU A 73 -2.46 16.46 -22.30
N VAL A 74 -2.82 16.42 -23.59
CA VAL A 74 -2.82 15.20 -24.39
C VAL A 74 -2.17 15.48 -25.73
N TYR A 75 -1.64 14.44 -26.36
CA TYR A 75 -1.18 14.48 -27.74
C TYR A 75 -1.67 13.25 -28.49
N GLN A 76 -1.54 13.29 -29.82
CA GLN A 76 -1.99 12.20 -30.68
C GLN A 76 -0.82 11.65 -31.49
N GLU A 77 -0.62 10.35 -31.43
CA GLU A 77 0.44 9.62 -32.12
C GLU A 77 -0.13 8.28 -32.63
N GLY A 78 0.13 7.92 -33.89
CA GLY A 78 -0.39 6.67 -34.47
C GLY A 78 -1.92 6.49 -34.40
N GLY A 79 -2.69 7.60 -34.39
CA GLY A 79 -4.14 7.58 -34.24
C GLY A 79 -4.64 7.26 -32.82
N ARG A 80 -3.74 7.19 -31.83
CA ARG A 80 -4.05 7.02 -30.41
C ARG A 80 -3.78 8.32 -29.66
N TRP A 81 -4.51 8.52 -28.59
CA TRP A 81 -4.32 9.62 -27.65
C TRP A 81 -3.41 9.18 -26.52
N HIS A 82 -2.49 10.05 -26.17
CA HIS A 82 -1.49 9.88 -25.12
C HIS A 82 -1.58 11.08 -24.16
N LEU A 83 -1.21 10.86 -22.89
CA LEU A 83 -1.02 11.96 -21.95
C LEU A 83 0.34 12.61 -22.19
N SER A 84 0.40 13.93 -22.10
CA SER A 84 1.68 14.63 -21.91
C SER A 84 2.11 14.55 -20.45
N GLY A 85 3.35 14.92 -20.12
CA GLY A 85 3.80 14.98 -18.72
C GLY A 85 2.90 15.86 -17.82
N LYS A 86 2.31 16.93 -18.37
CA LYS A 86 1.31 17.74 -17.65
C LYS A 86 0.01 16.95 -17.38
N GLY A 87 -0.48 16.22 -18.39
CA GLY A 87 -1.67 15.39 -18.25
C GLY A 87 -1.48 14.22 -17.27
N GLU A 88 -0.28 13.63 -17.24
CA GLU A 88 0.08 12.55 -16.31
C GLU A 88 0.09 13.04 -14.85
N ASN A 89 0.68 14.20 -14.59
CA ASN A 89 0.67 14.79 -13.25
C ASN A 89 -0.76 15.03 -12.76
N ILE A 90 -1.62 15.63 -13.60
CA ILE A 90 -3.03 15.83 -13.26
C ILE A 90 -3.74 14.50 -13.00
N ALA A 91 -3.49 13.47 -13.81
CA ALA A 91 -4.08 12.15 -13.59
C ALA A 91 -3.62 11.54 -12.26
N ARG A 92 -2.35 11.71 -11.89
CA ARG A 92 -1.80 11.26 -10.59
C ARG A 92 -2.47 11.99 -9.43
N ASP A 93 -2.59 13.31 -9.50
CA ASP A 93 -3.24 14.14 -8.48
C ASP A 93 -4.71 13.72 -8.28
N ILE A 94 -5.41 13.38 -9.36
CA ILE A 94 -6.79 12.86 -9.30
C ILE A 94 -6.83 11.52 -8.54
N ILE A 95 -5.91 10.59 -8.82
CA ILE A 95 -5.85 9.29 -8.12
C ILE A 95 -5.55 9.49 -6.62
N GLU A 96 -4.58 10.34 -6.30
CA GLU A 96 -4.19 10.63 -4.92
C GLU A 96 -5.30 11.31 -4.14
N SER A 97 -5.98 12.30 -4.73
CA SER A 97 -7.12 12.97 -4.10
C SER A 97 -8.28 12.02 -3.79
N GLN A 98 -8.56 11.06 -4.68
CA GLN A 98 -9.58 10.03 -4.44
C GLN A 98 -9.18 9.08 -3.30
N ASN A 99 -7.91 8.68 -3.23
CA ASN A 99 -7.40 7.84 -2.15
C ASN A 99 -7.43 8.57 -0.80
N ASN A 100 -7.03 9.84 -0.77
CA ASN A 100 -7.09 10.68 0.42
C ASN A 100 -8.53 10.91 0.89
N SER A 101 -9.49 11.07 -0.02
CA SER A 101 -10.92 11.16 0.35
C SER A 101 -11.40 9.89 1.03
N LYS A 102 -11.11 8.71 0.45
CA LYS A 102 -11.47 7.42 1.07
C LYS A 102 -10.81 7.24 2.44
N PHE A 103 -9.54 7.63 2.57
CA PHE A 103 -8.85 7.58 3.85
C PHE A 103 -9.54 8.47 4.90
N LYS A 104 -9.97 9.69 4.53
CA LYS A 104 -10.73 10.58 5.42
C LYS A 104 -12.06 9.97 5.84
N GLU A 105 -12.78 9.32 4.93
CA GLU A 105 -14.02 8.59 5.26
C GLU A 105 -13.75 7.47 6.27
N TYR A 106 -12.72 6.64 6.06
CA TYR A 106 -12.33 5.61 7.01
C TYR A 106 -11.90 6.17 8.36
N LEU A 107 -11.20 7.30 8.38
CA LEU A 107 -10.78 7.98 9.61
C LEU A 107 -11.99 8.50 10.39
N LEU A 108 -13.01 9.04 9.71
CA LEU A 108 -14.28 9.43 10.33
C LEU A 108 -15.02 8.23 10.92
N LEU A 109 -15.09 7.13 10.17
CA LEU A 109 -15.68 5.88 10.66
C LEU A 109 -14.93 5.34 11.89
N ALA A 110 -13.59 5.33 11.87
CA ALA A 110 -12.77 4.89 12.99
C ALA A 110 -12.98 5.76 14.24
N LYS A 111 -13.06 7.10 14.08
CA LYS A 111 -13.42 8.01 15.17
C LYS A 111 -14.82 7.73 15.72
N GLN A 112 -15.80 7.50 14.84
CA GLN A 112 -17.15 7.19 15.26
C GLN A 112 -17.23 5.86 16.02
N VAL A 113 -16.44 4.85 15.65
CA VAL A 113 -16.33 3.60 16.41
C VAL A 113 -15.78 3.87 17.81
N LEU A 114 -14.69 4.64 17.93
CA LEU A 114 -14.11 5.03 19.23
C LEU A 114 -15.06 5.90 20.07
N GLU A 115 -15.83 6.78 19.45
CA GLU A 115 -16.81 7.63 20.14
C GLU A 115 -18.10 6.88 20.51
N SER A 116 -18.47 5.85 19.74
CA SER A 116 -19.57 4.93 20.07
C SER A 116 -19.25 4.04 21.27
N GLU A 117 -17.96 3.84 21.56
CA GLU A 117 -17.45 3.51 22.89
C GLU A 117 -17.52 4.73 23.83
N LYS A 118 -18.73 5.25 24.05
CA LYS A 118 -19.04 5.81 25.37
C LYS A 118 -18.90 4.67 26.33
N VAL A 119 -17.70 4.53 26.90
CA VAL A 119 -17.41 3.76 28.11
C VAL A 119 -18.54 4.03 29.08
N ARG A 120 -19.52 3.12 29.12
CA ARG A 120 -20.34 2.96 30.31
C ARG A 120 -19.31 2.61 31.36
N GLN A 121 -18.91 3.60 32.17
CA GLN A 121 -18.16 3.33 33.38
C GLN A 121 -18.89 2.17 34.04
N THR A 122 -18.26 1.01 34.06
CA THR A 122 -18.77 -0.15 34.75
C THR A 122 -18.80 0.26 36.22
N LYS A 123 -19.97 0.74 36.67
CA LYS A 123 -20.24 0.91 38.08
C LYS A 123 -20.14 -0.50 38.66
N ASN A 124 -18.98 -0.81 39.24
CA ASN A 124 -18.79 -1.96 40.10
C ASN A 124 -19.73 -1.79 41.30
N ASN A 125 -20.99 -2.20 41.14
CA ASN A 125 -21.85 -2.47 42.27
C ASN A 125 -21.33 -3.75 42.90
N LYS A 126 -20.40 -3.58 43.83
CA LYS A 126 -19.99 -4.62 44.78
C LYS A 126 -21.16 -4.85 45.73
N VAL A 127 -22.18 -5.55 45.24
CA VAL A 127 -23.27 -6.09 46.06
C VAL A 127 -22.97 -7.55 46.24
N GLU A 128 -22.54 -7.90 47.44
CA GLU A 128 -22.48 -9.29 47.89
C GLU A 128 -23.89 -9.87 47.82
N LYS A 129 -24.10 -10.89 46.97
CA LYS A 129 -25.02 -12.00 47.26
C LYS A 129 -24.90 -13.16 46.26
N LYS A 130 -24.41 -14.25 46.84
CA LYS A 130 -24.80 -15.68 46.70
C LYS A 130 -24.66 -16.36 45.35
N ASP A 131 -23.87 -17.44 45.41
CA ASP A 131 -23.74 -18.56 44.48
C ASP A 131 -25.01 -18.88 43.68
N ASP A 132 -24.94 -18.70 42.37
CA ASP A 132 -25.75 -19.46 41.41
C ASP A 132 -24.81 -20.26 40.51
N LYS A 133 -24.54 -21.50 40.92
CA LYS A 133 -23.72 -22.52 40.23
C LYS A 133 -24.32 -23.00 38.88
N LYS A 134 -25.16 -22.22 38.21
CA LYS A 134 -25.79 -22.58 36.92
C LYS A 134 -25.29 -21.80 35.71
N ALA A 135 -24.62 -20.67 35.90
CA ALA A 135 -24.07 -19.91 34.77
C ALA A 135 -22.71 -20.45 34.27
N GLN A 136 -22.01 -21.24 35.08
CA GLN A 136 -20.69 -21.78 34.75
C GLN A 136 -20.76 -23.07 33.89
N GLU A 137 -21.92 -23.74 33.85
CA GLU A 137 -22.15 -24.93 33.01
C GLU A 137 -22.60 -24.61 31.58
N VAL A 138 -22.78 -23.34 31.20
CA VAL A 138 -23.18 -23.01 29.81
C VAL A 138 -21.97 -22.77 28.91
N LEU A 139 -20.78 -22.56 29.50
CA LEU A 139 -19.56 -22.24 28.75
C LEU A 139 -18.57 -23.41 28.57
N TRP A 140 -18.71 -24.53 29.30
CA TRP A 140 -17.84 -25.71 29.09
C TRP A 140 -18.11 -26.44 27.77
N PHE A 141 -19.28 -26.28 27.15
CA PHE A 141 -19.60 -26.92 25.86
C PHE A 141 -18.80 -26.31 24.69
N ILE A 142 -18.49 -25.00 24.74
CA ILE A 142 -17.72 -24.34 23.67
C ILE A 142 -16.22 -24.65 23.82
N GLU A 143 -15.76 -24.82 25.05
CA GLU A 143 -14.35 -25.11 25.38
C GLU A 143 -13.89 -26.51 24.91
N GLY A 144 -14.81 -27.46 24.75
CA GLY A 144 -14.54 -28.82 24.28
C GLY A 144 -14.58 -29.04 22.76
N LYS A 145 -14.98 -28.05 21.95
CA LYS A 145 -15.08 -28.19 20.47
C LYS A 145 -14.14 -27.30 19.67
N THR A 146 -13.37 -26.42 20.31
CA THR A 146 -12.33 -25.60 19.65
C THR A 146 -10.91 -25.90 20.12
N SER A 147 -10.75 -26.83 21.06
CA SER A 147 -9.45 -27.31 21.55
C SER A 147 -8.87 -28.39 20.61
N LYS A 148 -8.45 -27.97 19.41
CA LYS A 148 -7.28 -28.60 18.79
C LYS A 148 -6.06 -28.04 19.49
N GLU A 149 -5.29 -28.91 20.12
CA GLU A 149 -4.01 -28.63 20.75
C GLU A 149 -3.09 -27.81 19.83
N ASN A 150 -3.11 -26.48 19.99
CA ASN A 150 -1.97 -25.68 19.56
C ASN A 150 -0.88 -25.90 20.61
N LYS A 151 -0.07 -26.93 20.36
CA LYS A 151 1.22 -27.10 21.01
C LYS A 151 1.92 -25.75 21.01
N LYS A 152 2.24 -25.31 22.23
CA LYS A 152 3.16 -24.21 22.55
C LYS A 152 4.17 -24.03 21.43
N GLN A 153 4.04 -22.97 20.64
CA GLN A 153 5.15 -22.47 19.83
C GLN A 153 6.22 -22.00 20.82
N GLN A 154 7.15 -22.91 21.10
CA GLN A 154 8.39 -22.56 21.76
C GLN A 154 9.11 -21.54 20.88
N LYS A 155 9.57 -20.48 21.54
CA LYS A 155 10.55 -19.53 21.03
C LYS A 155 11.76 -20.30 20.47
N SER A 156 11.78 -20.54 19.17
CA SER A 156 12.98 -20.84 18.41
C SER A 156 13.15 -19.71 17.40
N ASN A 157 14.31 -19.08 17.39
CA ASN A 157 14.58 -18.06 16.40
C ASN A 157 14.52 -18.71 15.01
N PRO A 158 13.87 -18.10 14.01
CA PRO A 158 13.84 -18.62 12.64
C PRO A 158 15.24 -18.75 12.02
N THR A 159 16.25 -18.09 12.61
CA THR A 159 17.65 -18.27 12.26
C THR A 159 18.16 -19.68 12.58
N ASP A 160 17.65 -20.36 13.62
CA ASP A 160 18.12 -21.70 14.00
C ASP A 160 17.64 -22.78 13.01
N CYS A 161 16.44 -22.65 12.46
CA CYS A 161 15.89 -23.59 11.47
C CYS A 161 16.56 -23.49 10.10
N ILE A 162 17.13 -22.33 9.78
CA ILE A 162 17.70 -22.02 8.46
C ILE A 162 19.23 -22.06 8.52
N LYS A 163 19.85 -22.36 9.68
CA LYS A 163 21.32 -22.46 9.85
C LYS A 163 22.01 -23.33 8.78
N GLU A 164 21.43 -24.47 8.43
CA GLU A 164 22.01 -25.35 7.39
C GLU A 164 21.98 -24.75 5.98
N ILE A 165 20.98 -23.91 5.70
CA ILE A 165 20.85 -23.19 4.43
C ILE A 165 21.75 -21.94 4.46
N LEU A 166 21.77 -21.20 5.57
CA LEU A 166 22.63 -20.03 5.79
C LEU A 166 24.12 -20.38 5.70
N ASN A 167 24.54 -21.56 6.14
CA ASN A 167 25.94 -21.99 6.06
C ASN A 167 26.44 -22.20 4.61
N LYS A 168 25.55 -22.31 3.63
CA LYS A 168 25.87 -22.45 2.19
C LYS A 168 25.79 -21.12 1.44
N LEU A 169 25.47 -20.04 2.14
CA LEU A 169 25.27 -18.72 1.59
C LEU A 169 26.49 -17.84 1.88
N ASP A 170 26.78 -16.95 0.94
CA ASP A 170 27.79 -15.90 1.13
C ASP A 170 27.28 -14.89 2.17
N ASP A 171 28.18 -14.13 2.80
CA ASP A 171 27.81 -13.21 3.88
C ASP A 171 26.80 -12.14 3.43
N ASP A 172 26.96 -11.63 2.20
CA ASP A 172 26.00 -10.74 1.52
C ASP A 172 24.60 -11.40 1.33
N GLU A 173 24.57 -12.69 1.01
CA GLU A 173 23.33 -13.44 0.79
C GLU A 173 22.59 -13.72 2.11
N LYS A 174 23.35 -14.00 3.19
CA LYS A 174 22.80 -14.20 4.53
C LYS A 174 22.14 -12.93 5.04
N GLU A 175 22.76 -11.78 4.81
CA GLU A 175 22.23 -10.49 5.24
C GLU A 175 20.86 -10.23 4.60
N ILE A 176 20.77 -10.33 3.27
CA ILE A 176 19.50 -10.14 2.54
C ILE A 176 18.45 -11.16 2.97
N LEU A 177 18.82 -12.44 3.10
CA LEU A 177 17.88 -13.47 3.49
C LEU A 177 17.36 -13.25 4.92
N SER A 178 18.22 -12.87 5.85
CA SER A 178 17.83 -12.58 7.23
C SER A 178 16.86 -11.40 7.32
N HIS A 179 17.08 -10.37 6.51
CA HIS A 179 16.21 -9.21 6.42
C HIS A 179 14.83 -9.59 5.86
N LEU A 180 14.80 -10.35 4.77
CA LEU A 180 13.56 -10.86 4.18
C LEU A 180 12.75 -11.74 5.16
N LEU A 181 13.44 -12.56 5.96
CA LEU A 181 12.81 -13.42 6.98
C LEU A 181 12.22 -12.62 8.14
N ASN A 182 12.92 -11.60 8.62
CA ASN A 182 12.42 -10.73 9.68
C ASN A 182 11.16 -9.98 9.21
N LYS A 183 11.17 -9.45 8.00
CA LYS A 183 10.00 -8.77 7.41
C LYS A 183 8.82 -9.71 7.18
N TYR A 184 9.08 -10.95 6.76
CA TYR A 184 8.03 -11.97 6.65
C TYR A 184 7.31 -12.18 8.00
N ARG A 185 8.03 -12.13 9.12
CA ARG A 185 7.46 -12.21 10.47
C ARG A 185 6.67 -10.97 10.86
N GLU A 186 7.19 -9.78 10.56
CA GLU A 186 6.56 -8.51 10.95
C GLU A 186 5.28 -8.21 10.17
N TRP A 187 5.25 -8.50 8.87
CA TRP A 187 4.16 -8.10 7.99
C TRP A 187 3.27 -9.28 7.54
N GLY A 188 3.73 -10.52 7.71
CA GLY A 188 3.03 -11.72 7.21
C GLY A 188 2.96 -11.80 5.69
N THR A 189 3.65 -10.91 4.96
CA THR A 189 3.66 -10.87 3.50
C THR A 189 4.77 -11.77 2.95
N THR A 190 4.44 -12.60 1.96
CA THR A 190 5.40 -13.55 1.33
C THR A 190 6.29 -12.91 0.26
N TYR A 191 6.23 -11.59 0.12
CA TYR A 191 6.92 -10.88 -0.93
C TYR A 191 7.22 -9.44 -0.54
N ILE A 192 8.29 -8.91 -1.13
CA ILE A 192 8.80 -7.55 -0.98
C ILE A 192 9.15 -7.03 -2.38
N TYR A 193 8.95 -5.73 -2.62
CA TYR A 193 9.39 -5.09 -3.86
C TYR A 193 10.87 -4.71 -3.79
N LEU A 194 11.54 -4.77 -4.94
CA LEU A 194 12.96 -4.44 -5.04
C LEU A 194 13.26 -3.03 -4.54
N ASP A 195 12.43 -2.06 -4.92
CA ASP A 195 12.62 -0.66 -4.56
C ASP A 195 12.56 -0.48 -3.03
N GLN A 196 11.66 -1.20 -2.36
CA GLN A 196 11.56 -1.21 -0.89
C GLN A 196 12.80 -1.83 -0.24
N LEU A 197 13.30 -2.93 -0.81
CA LEU A 197 14.52 -3.58 -0.33
C LEU A 197 15.75 -2.68 -0.52
N GLN A 198 15.79 -1.92 -1.63
CA GLN A 198 16.86 -0.98 -1.93
C GLN A 198 16.87 0.21 -0.97
N GLU A 199 15.70 0.79 -0.68
CA GLU A 199 15.56 1.90 0.26
C GLU A 199 15.93 1.50 1.68
N GLU A 200 15.48 0.33 2.14
CA GLU A 200 15.75 -0.15 3.50
C GLU A 200 17.22 -0.51 3.71
N MET A 201 17.84 -1.18 2.73
CA MET A 201 19.23 -1.61 2.83
C MET A 201 20.23 -0.52 2.42
N LYS A 202 19.77 0.61 1.85
CA LYS A 202 20.61 1.66 1.24
C LYS A 202 21.69 1.10 0.31
N ALA A 203 21.38 0.00 -0.36
CA ALA A 203 22.34 -0.75 -1.17
C ALA A 203 22.27 -0.31 -2.64
N ASP A 204 23.38 -0.45 -3.36
CA ASP A 204 23.41 -0.23 -4.81
C ASP A 204 22.53 -1.27 -5.52
N THR A 205 21.67 -0.79 -6.43
CA THR A 205 20.78 -1.60 -7.27
C THR A 205 21.55 -2.72 -7.99
N SER A 206 22.76 -2.41 -8.49
CA SER A 206 23.58 -3.37 -9.23
C SER A 206 24.08 -4.52 -8.35
N TRP A 207 24.49 -4.21 -7.11
CA TRP A 207 24.90 -5.20 -6.13
C TRP A 207 23.72 -6.04 -5.66
N LEU A 208 22.57 -5.41 -5.37
CA LEU A 208 21.37 -6.09 -4.91
C LEU A 208 20.85 -7.09 -5.95
N PHE A 209 20.80 -6.71 -7.23
CA PHE A 209 20.43 -7.62 -8.31
C PHE A 209 21.39 -8.80 -8.45
N ARG A 210 22.70 -8.60 -8.23
CA ARG A 210 23.69 -9.68 -8.28
C ARG A 210 23.42 -10.71 -7.18
N VAL A 211 23.21 -10.25 -5.95
CA VAL A 211 22.96 -11.13 -4.80
C VAL A 211 21.60 -11.83 -4.92
N LEU A 212 20.56 -11.11 -5.36
CA LEU A 212 19.23 -11.70 -5.60
C LEU A 212 19.25 -12.76 -6.70
N LYS A 213 20.02 -12.56 -7.78
CA LYS A 213 20.20 -13.59 -8.83
C LYS A 213 20.90 -14.83 -8.27
N ASN A 214 21.90 -14.68 -7.42
CA ASN A 214 22.57 -15.82 -6.79
C ASN A 214 21.60 -16.59 -5.86
N LEU A 215 20.81 -15.88 -5.06
CA LEU A 215 19.75 -16.46 -4.23
C LEU A 215 18.65 -17.16 -5.08
N GLN A 216 18.34 -16.63 -6.27
CA GLN A 216 17.42 -17.25 -7.20
C GLN A 216 17.98 -18.55 -7.80
N ILE A 217 19.26 -18.59 -8.18
CA ILE A 217 19.93 -19.79 -8.68
C ILE A 217 19.91 -20.89 -7.61
N LYS A 218 20.11 -20.52 -6.34
CA LYS A 218 20.03 -21.41 -5.17
C LYS A 218 18.59 -21.83 -4.82
N ARG A 219 17.58 -21.41 -5.62
CA ARG A 219 16.14 -21.69 -5.45
C ARG A 219 15.57 -21.24 -4.11
N LEU A 220 16.20 -20.24 -3.48
CA LEU A 220 15.76 -19.68 -2.21
C LEU A 220 14.71 -18.59 -2.42
N LEU A 221 14.83 -17.86 -3.51
CA LEU A 221 13.92 -16.77 -3.88
C LEU A 221 13.37 -16.98 -5.30
N TYR A 222 12.20 -16.41 -5.55
CA TYR A 222 11.70 -16.18 -6.89
C TYR A 222 11.62 -14.68 -7.14
N ILE A 223 12.02 -14.27 -8.34
CA ILE A 223 11.90 -12.89 -8.81
C ILE A 223 10.78 -12.89 -9.85
N TYR A 224 9.76 -12.07 -9.62
CA TYR A 224 8.63 -11.86 -10.51
C TYR A 224 8.62 -10.41 -10.95
N GLN A 225 8.58 -10.17 -12.26
CA GLN A 225 8.49 -8.82 -12.80
C GLN A 225 7.02 -8.46 -12.99
N ASP A 226 6.52 -7.55 -12.14
CA ASP A 226 5.18 -6.99 -12.26
C ASP A 226 5.20 -5.88 -13.32
N PRO A 227 4.34 -5.93 -14.36
CA PRO A 227 4.27 -4.91 -15.40
C PRO A 227 3.93 -3.50 -14.89
N ARG A 228 3.35 -3.36 -13.70
CA ARG A 228 2.87 -2.07 -13.15
C ARG A 228 3.66 -1.58 -11.95
N MET A 229 4.14 -2.50 -11.11
CA MET A 229 4.71 -2.18 -9.78
C MET A 229 6.20 -2.53 -9.68
N GLY A 230 6.83 -2.98 -10.78
CA GLY A 230 8.26 -3.29 -10.81
C GLY A 230 8.60 -4.71 -10.33
N VAL A 231 9.80 -4.90 -9.81
CA VAL A 231 10.32 -6.23 -9.49
C VAL A 231 9.88 -6.66 -8.09
N ARG A 232 9.16 -7.78 -8.02
CA ARG A 232 8.74 -8.43 -6.78
C ARG A 232 9.64 -9.62 -6.47
N ILE A 233 10.14 -9.67 -5.24
CA ILE A 233 10.97 -10.76 -4.72
C ILE A 233 10.13 -11.51 -3.68
N GLY A 234 10.06 -12.83 -3.81
CA GLY A 234 9.37 -13.67 -2.82
C GLY A 234 10.16 -14.90 -2.43
N LEU A 235 9.87 -15.43 -1.25
CA LEU A 235 10.49 -16.64 -0.73
C LEU A 235 9.95 -17.87 -1.46
N SER A 236 10.83 -18.82 -1.79
CA SER A 236 10.42 -20.06 -2.44
C SER A 236 9.55 -20.93 -1.52
N LYS A 237 8.73 -21.79 -2.13
CA LYS A 237 7.83 -22.69 -1.40
C LYS A 237 8.58 -23.59 -0.42
N SER A 238 9.80 -24.01 -0.77
CA SER A 238 10.67 -24.82 0.10
C SER A 238 11.07 -24.10 1.38
N ILE A 239 11.41 -22.81 1.31
CA ILE A 239 11.71 -22.01 2.52
C ILE A 239 10.44 -21.75 3.32
N LYS A 240 9.32 -21.51 2.64
CA LYS A 240 8.04 -21.32 3.30
C LYS A 240 7.63 -22.55 4.11
N GLU A 241 7.82 -23.73 3.53
CA GLU A 241 7.54 -25.01 4.18
C GLU A 241 8.47 -25.24 5.39
N THR A 242 9.78 -24.98 5.27
CA THR A 242 10.72 -25.13 6.40
C THR A 242 10.47 -24.14 7.53
N ILE A 243 10.04 -22.91 7.25
CA ILE A 243 9.62 -21.95 8.29
C ILE A 243 8.32 -22.40 8.96
N SER A 244 7.38 -22.94 8.19
CA SER A 244 6.10 -23.41 8.73
C SER A 244 6.20 -24.71 9.52
N SER A 245 7.24 -25.52 9.29
CA SER A 245 7.47 -26.81 9.93
C SER A 245 8.37 -26.76 11.16
N CYS A 246 8.80 -25.58 11.63
CA CYS A 246 9.82 -25.41 12.69
C CYS A 246 9.29 -25.32 14.13
#